data_AF-A0A420FWD6-F1
#
_entry.id   AF-A0A420FWD6-F1
#
_cell.length_a   1.000
_cell.length_b   1.000
_cell.length_c   1.000
_cell.angle_alpha   90.00
_cell.angle_beta   90.00
_cell.angle_gamma   90.00
#
_symmetry.space_group_name_H-M   'P 1'
#
loop_
_entity.id
_entity.type
_entity.pdbx_description
1 polymer ?
#
loop_
_entity_poly.entity_id
_entity_poly.type
_entity_poly.pdbx_seq_one_letter_code
_entity_poly.pdbx_strand_id
1 'polypeptide(L)'
;MNTFQFKSHNVKKGLIFGFGYLIVVFILCCLIFGGINGLADAVNNFGSAKGLGILVAVVVIGPLVILLQFINPKIEIQVDKNNLSIKQPRKEDKIIPLEVIHSMEINHSLVNQLQLFDQNGKLLTTIHPQNDMNVIFSIANIIAQQGGFTQKKGTKKIFGNPVETSSYFRQ
;
A
#
# COMPACT_ATOMS: atom_id res chain seq x y z
N MET A 1 4.19 -14.75 -21.14
CA MET A 1 3.20 -14.33 -20.13
C MET A 1 3.95 -14.23 -18.82
N ASN A 2 3.91 -13.08 -18.15
CA ASN A 2 4.57 -12.86 -16.87
C ASN A 2 3.52 -12.66 -15.79
N THR A 3 3.65 -13.35 -14.65
CA THR A 3 2.70 -13.30 -13.55
C THR A 3 3.40 -12.81 -12.29
N PHE A 4 2.78 -11.84 -11.62
CA PHE A 4 3.25 -11.23 -10.39
C PHE A 4 2.20 -11.39 -9.29
N GLN A 5 2.62 -11.82 -8.11
CA GLN A 5 1.73 -11.96 -6.95
C GLN A 5 2.28 -11.17 -5.77
N PHE A 6 1.46 -10.29 -5.21
CA PHE A 6 1.84 -9.46 -4.07
C PHE A 6 0.61 -9.09 -3.24
N LYS A 7 0.80 -8.73 -1.97
CA LYS A 7 -0.27 -8.09 -1.19
C LYS A 7 -0.36 -6.64 -1.59
N SER A 8 -1.55 -6.14 -1.90
CA SER A 8 -1.72 -4.73 -2.22
C SER A 8 -2.13 -3.93 -1.00
N HIS A 9 -1.53 -2.76 -0.88
CA HIS A 9 -1.81 -1.85 0.20
C HIS A 9 -3.18 -1.17 -0.02
N ASN A 10 -4.14 -1.45 0.86
CA ASN A 10 -5.42 -0.75 0.87
C ASN A 10 -5.45 0.28 2.00
N VAL A 11 -4.89 1.46 1.75
CA VAL A 11 -4.76 2.55 2.74
C VAL A 11 -6.09 2.86 3.42
N LYS A 12 -7.17 3.00 2.64
CA LYS A 12 -8.50 3.37 3.18
C LYS A 12 -9.02 2.32 4.15
N LYS A 13 -8.99 1.03 3.76
CA LYS A 13 -9.43 -0.05 4.66
C LYS A 13 -8.50 -0.16 5.86
N GLY A 14 -7.19 -0.12 5.66
CA GLY A 14 -6.21 -0.17 6.75
C GLY A 14 -6.44 0.92 7.79
N LEU A 15 -6.73 2.14 7.36
CA LEU A 15 -6.98 3.28 8.23
C LEU A 15 -8.31 3.12 9.01
N ILE A 16 -9.38 2.69 8.35
CA ILE A 16 -10.68 2.43 9.01
C ILE A 16 -10.54 1.35 10.08
N PHE A 17 -9.92 0.22 9.75
CA PHE A 17 -9.71 -0.87 10.71
C PHE A 17 -8.73 -0.48 11.82
N GLY A 18 -7.69 0.29 11.51
CA GLY A 18 -6.73 0.76 12.48
C GLY A 18 -7.35 1.69 13.52
N PHE A 19 -8.07 2.73 13.09
CA PHE A 19 -8.77 3.62 14.01
C PHE A 19 -9.88 2.91 14.78
N GLY A 20 -10.67 2.07 14.10
CA GLY A 20 -11.72 1.29 14.76
C GLY A 20 -11.16 0.40 15.87
N TYR A 21 -10.06 -0.31 15.61
CA TYR A 21 -9.37 -1.13 16.61
C TYR A 21 -8.88 -0.30 17.80
N LEU A 22 -8.20 0.83 17.55
CA LEU A 22 -7.68 1.67 18.63
C LEU A 22 -8.78 2.24 19.51
N ILE A 23 -9.92 2.63 18.94
CA ILE A 23 -11.09 3.09 19.70
C ILE A 23 -11.63 1.97 20.59
N VAL A 24 -11.79 0.75 20.06
CA VAL A 24 -12.26 -0.41 20.83
C VAL A 24 -11.31 -0.73 21.98
N VAL A 25 -10.01 -0.80 21.71
CA VAL A 25 -8.99 -1.04 22.75
C VAL A 25 -9.04 0.05 23.81
N PHE A 26 -9.12 1.32 23.41
CA PHE A 26 -9.19 2.44 24.36
C PHE A 26 -10.42 2.35 25.26
N ILE A 27 -11.60 2.03 24.71
CA ILE A 27 -12.83 1.83 25.48
C ILE A 27 -12.66 0.66 26.45
N LEU A 28 -12.12 -0.48 25.99
CA LEU A 28 -11.87 -1.64 26.85
C LEU A 28 -10.91 -1.31 28.00
N CYS A 29 -9.83 -0.59 27.72
CA CYS A 29 -8.92 -0.14 28.77
C CYS A 29 -9.62 0.80 29.76
N CYS A 30 -10.43 1.75 29.28
CA CYS A 30 -11.22 2.60 30.17
C CYS A 30 -12.17 1.76 31.06
N LEU A 31 -12.82 0.73 30.52
CA LEU A 31 -13.70 -0.13 31.32
C LEU A 31 -12.92 -0.94 32.37
N ILE A 32 -11.76 -1.50 32.02
CA ILE A 32 -10.92 -2.30 32.92
C ILE A 32 -10.31 -1.45 34.04
N PHE A 33 -9.86 -0.24 33.72
CA PHE A 33 -9.18 0.64 34.67
C PHE A 33 -10.10 1.65 35.37
N GLY A 34 -11.42 1.56 35.22
CA GLY A 34 -12.37 2.44 35.94
C GLY A 34 -12.50 3.86 35.38
N GLY A 35 -12.28 4.02 34.07
CA GLY A 35 -12.40 5.27 33.32
C GLY A 35 -11.06 5.87 32.94
N ILE A 36 -11.10 7.06 32.33
CA ILE A 36 -9.89 7.78 31.87
C ILE A 36 -8.96 8.10 33.04
N ASN A 37 -9.51 8.48 34.20
CA ASN A 37 -8.72 8.81 35.38
C ASN A 37 -7.96 7.59 35.92
N GLY A 38 -8.63 6.44 36.07
CA GLY A 38 -7.95 5.23 36.54
C GLY A 38 -6.96 4.66 35.52
N LEU A 39 -7.17 4.89 34.21
CA LEU A 39 -6.14 4.63 33.20
C LEU A 39 -4.92 5.53 33.39
N ALA A 40 -5.11 6.84 33.63
CA ALA A 40 -4.03 7.78 33.87
C ALA A 40 -3.25 7.42 35.14
N ASP A 41 -3.95 7.00 36.20
CA ASP A 41 -3.33 6.53 37.43
C ASP A 41 -2.54 5.23 37.21
N ALA A 42 -3.06 4.28 36.43
CA ALA A 42 -2.34 3.05 36.08
C ALA A 42 -1.05 3.34 35.29
N VAL A 43 -1.10 4.32 34.38
CA VAL A 43 0.06 4.79 33.60
C VAL A 43 1.10 5.46 34.52
N ASN A 44 0.66 6.37 35.39
CA ASN A 44 1.55 7.07 36.32
C ASN A 44 2.20 6.14 37.34
N ASN A 45 1.47 5.10 37.78
CA ASN A 45 1.94 4.14 38.76
C ASN A 45 2.69 2.94 38.16
N PHE A 46 2.86 2.87 36.84
CA PHE A 46 3.54 1.74 36.16
C PHE A 46 5.04 1.65 36.49
N GLY A 47 5.65 2.73 37.02
CA GLY A 47 7.04 2.74 37.49
C GLY A 47 8.11 2.82 36.40
N SER A 48 7.76 2.63 35.12
CA SER A 48 8.69 2.82 33.99
C SER A 48 7.98 3.18 32.69
N ALA A 49 8.24 4.39 32.18
CA ALA A 49 7.74 4.83 30.88
C ALA A 49 8.22 3.93 29.72
N LYS A 50 9.47 3.44 29.78
CA LYS A 50 10.02 2.52 28.78
C LYS A 50 9.30 1.17 28.80
N GLY A 51 9.08 0.62 30.00
CA GLY A 51 8.37 -0.64 30.18
C GLY A 51 6.92 -0.56 29.70
N LEU A 52 6.22 0.53 30.04
CA LEU A 52 4.87 0.79 29.57
C LEU A 52 4.81 0.90 28.04
N GLY A 53 5.77 1.62 27.43
CA GLY A 53 5.87 1.72 25.97
C GLY A 53 6.02 0.36 25.29
N ILE A 54 6.85 -0.52 25.83
CA ILE A 54 7.01 -1.89 25.32
C ILE A 54 5.71 -2.70 25.51
N LEU A 55 5.07 -2.62 26.67
CA LEU A 55 3.80 -3.30 26.93
C LEU A 55 2.74 -2.88 25.93
N VAL A 56 2.56 -1.58 25.71
CA VAL A 56 1.61 -1.03 24.73
C VAL A 56 1.98 -1.48 23.32
N ALA A 57 3.26 -1.46 22.95
CA ALA A 57 3.70 -1.93 21.65
C ALA A 57 3.36 -3.42 21.42
N VAL A 58 3.56 -4.27 22.43
CA VAL A 58 3.31 -5.71 22.31
C VAL A 58 1.81 -6.02 22.35
N VAL A 59 1.07 -5.45 23.31
CA VAL A 59 -0.33 -5.81 23.58
C VAL A 59 -1.30 -5.07 22.66
N VAL A 60 -1.01 -3.82 22.31
CA VAL A 60 -1.90 -2.99 21.48
C VAL A 60 -1.46 -3.01 20.02
N ILE A 61 -0.19 -2.68 19.75
CA ILE A 61 0.29 -2.51 18.37
C ILE A 61 0.55 -3.86 17.68
N GLY A 62 1.08 -4.86 18.39
CA GLY A 62 1.35 -6.20 17.85
C GLY A 62 0.11 -6.83 17.17
N PRO A 63 -1.02 -6.99 17.87
CA PRO A 63 -2.24 -7.54 17.28
C PRO A 63 -2.80 -6.67 16.15
N LEU A 64 -2.67 -5.34 16.25
CA LEU A 64 -3.06 -4.43 15.17
C LEU A 64 -2.28 -4.71 13.87
N VAL A 65 -0.96 -4.88 13.97
CA VAL A 65 -0.12 -5.21 12.82
C VAL A 65 -0.56 -6.53 12.17
N ILE A 66 -0.83 -7.56 12.99
CA ILE A 66 -1.33 -8.85 12.51
C ILE A 66 -2.68 -8.68 11.80
N LEU A 67 -3.62 -7.94 12.40
CA LEU A 67 -4.94 -7.67 11.81
C LEU A 67 -4.82 -6.99 10.44
N LEU A 68 -3.96 -5.97 10.33
CA LEU A 68 -3.71 -5.25 9.08
C LEU A 68 -3.13 -6.16 7.99
N GLN A 69 -2.36 -7.20 8.34
CA GLN A 69 -1.86 -8.17 7.36
C GLN A 69 -2.95 -9.06 6.75
N PHE A 70 -4.06 -9.27 7.45
CA PHE A 70 -5.21 -10.05 6.94
C PHE A 70 -6.14 -9.24 6.05
N ILE A 71 -6.22 -7.92 6.26
CA ILE A 71 -7.13 -7.03 5.52
C ILE A 71 -6.61 -6.75 4.10
N ASN A 72 -5.30 -6.78 3.90
CA ASN A 72 -4.69 -6.46 2.61
C ASN A 72 -4.85 -7.65 1.62
N PRO A 73 -5.56 -7.46 0.49
CA PRO A 73 -5.81 -8.54 -0.46
C PRO A 73 -4.52 -8.92 -1.19
N LYS A 74 -4.38 -10.23 -1.46
CA LYS A 74 -3.41 -10.71 -2.46
C LYS A 74 -3.92 -10.29 -3.83
N ILE A 75 -3.08 -9.65 -4.63
CA ILE A 75 -3.36 -9.28 -6.01
C ILE A 75 -2.46 -10.11 -6.90
N GLU A 76 -3.03 -10.58 -8.01
CA GLU A 76 -2.27 -11.19 -9.09
C GLU A 76 -2.34 -10.28 -10.32
N ILE A 77 -1.18 -9.94 -10.86
CA ILE A 77 -1.04 -9.17 -12.08
C ILE A 77 -0.40 -10.07 -13.14
N GLN A 78 -1.09 -10.20 -14.26
CA GLN A 78 -0.58 -10.93 -15.42
C GLN A 78 -0.37 -9.93 -16.56
N VAL A 79 0.83 -9.96 -17.15
CA VAL A 79 1.15 -9.21 -18.36
C VAL A 79 1.34 -10.23 -19.48
N ASP A 80 0.38 -10.27 -20.40
CA ASP A 80 0.49 -11.04 -21.64
C ASP A 80 1.06 -10.15 -22.77
N LYS A 81 0.85 -10.48 -24.05
CA LYS A 81 1.37 -9.69 -25.18
C LYS A 81 0.51 -8.46 -25.49
N ASN A 82 -0.77 -8.51 -25.14
CA ASN A 82 -1.79 -7.55 -25.57
C ASN A 82 -2.50 -6.91 -24.38
N ASN A 83 -2.51 -7.56 -23.20
CA ASN A 83 -3.29 -7.15 -22.04
C ASN A 83 -2.49 -7.22 -20.73
N LEU A 84 -2.89 -6.33 -19.83
CA LEU A 84 -2.61 -6.35 -18.40
C LEU A 84 -3.88 -6.83 -17.68
N SER A 85 -3.84 -8.02 -17.09
CA SER A 85 -4.92 -8.56 -16.26
C SER A 85 -4.60 -8.38 -14.78
N ILE A 86 -5.55 -7.84 -14.01
CA ILE A 86 -5.45 -7.64 -12.57
C ILE A 86 -6.56 -8.43 -11.90
N LYS A 87 -6.17 -9.50 -11.20
CA LYS A 87 -7.09 -10.37 -10.45
C LYS A 87 -7.01 -10.03 -8.97
N GLN A 88 -8.17 -9.78 -8.36
CA GLN A 88 -8.28 -9.49 -6.94
C GLN A 88 -9.36 -10.38 -6.32
N PRO A 89 -9.12 -10.97 -5.13
CA PRO A 89 -10.14 -11.70 -4.40
C PRO A 89 -11.38 -10.84 -4.21
N ARG A 90 -12.55 -11.41 -4.53
CA ARG A 90 -13.88 -10.77 -4.34
C ARG A 90 -14.09 -9.51 -5.19
N LYS A 91 -13.38 -9.39 -6.32
CA LYS A 91 -13.67 -8.41 -7.38
C LYS A 91 -13.61 -9.08 -8.74
N GLU A 92 -14.24 -8.47 -9.72
CA GLU A 92 -14.12 -8.88 -11.12
C GLU A 92 -12.70 -8.66 -11.63
N ASP A 93 -12.26 -9.55 -12.51
CA ASP A 93 -10.97 -9.46 -13.18
C ASP A 93 -10.95 -8.20 -14.06
N LYS A 94 -9.97 -7.33 -13.81
CA LYS A 94 -9.80 -6.11 -14.59
C LYS A 94 -8.78 -6.36 -15.69
N ILE A 95 -9.24 -6.31 -16.94
CA ILE A 95 -8.40 -6.47 -18.13
C ILE A 95 -8.19 -5.09 -18.76
N ILE A 96 -6.94 -4.72 -18.99
CA ILE A 96 -6.54 -3.44 -19.60
C ILE A 96 -5.70 -3.77 -20.83
N PRO A 97 -6.16 -3.46 -22.05
CA PRO A 97 -5.33 -3.61 -23.25
C PRO A 97 -4.07 -2.74 -23.13
N LEU A 98 -2.91 -3.27 -23.51
CA LEU A 98 -1.65 -2.54 -23.44
C LEU A 98 -1.61 -1.37 -24.43
N GLU A 99 -2.39 -1.43 -25.50
CA GLU A 99 -2.56 -0.35 -26.49
C GLU A 99 -3.15 0.93 -25.90
N VAL A 100 -4.06 0.83 -24.92
CA VAL A 100 -4.67 2.02 -24.29
C VAL A 100 -3.77 2.66 -23.23
N ILE A 101 -2.73 1.97 -22.76
CA ILE A 101 -1.75 2.55 -21.85
C ILE A 101 -0.85 3.50 -22.64
N HIS A 102 -0.88 4.79 -22.31
CA HIS A 102 -0.06 5.81 -22.95
C HIS A 102 1.11 6.26 -22.07
N SER A 103 0.90 6.34 -20.75
CA SER A 103 1.96 6.66 -19.82
C SER A 103 1.89 5.85 -18.54
N MET A 104 3.05 5.69 -17.91
CA MET A 104 3.22 5.00 -16.63
C MET A 104 4.09 5.86 -15.72
N GLU A 105 3.70 5.99 -14.46
CA GLU A 105 4.45 6.75 -13.47
C GLU A 105 4.71 5.90 -12.23
N ILE A 106 5.98 5.84 -11.83
CA ILE A 106 6.44 5.14 -10.63
C ILE A 106 6.92 6.15 -9.61
N ASN A 107 6.39 6.06 -8.39
CA ASN A 107 6.75 6.89 -7.24
C ASN A 107 6.47 8.40 -7.41
N HIS A 108 5.52 8.78 -8.28
CA HIS A 108 5.17 10.19 -8.48
C HIS A 108 4.25 10.75 -7.38
N SER A 109 3.19 10.01 -7.04
CA SER A 109 2.20 10.43 -6.03
C SER A 109 2.56 9.91 -4.63
N LEU A 110 2.80 8.59 -4.51
CA LEU A 110 3.22 7.92 -3.28
C LEU A 110 4.41 7.01 -3.57
N VAL A 111 5.17 6.67 -2.53
CA VAL A 111 6.26 5.69 -2.60
C VAL A 111 5.67 4.30 -2.87
N ASN A 112 6.38 3.48 -3.66
CA ASN A 112 6.01 2.11 -4.04
C ASN A 112 4.69 2.02 -4.81
N GLN A 113 4.45 2.99 -5.67
CA GLN A 113 3.22 3.07 -6.45
C GLN A 113 3.55 3.18 -7.93
N LEU A 114 2.89 2.35 -8.73
CA LEU A 114 2.81 2.46 -10.18
C LEU A 114 1.40 2.91 -10.57
N GLN A 115 1.33 3.98 -11.36
CA GLN A 115 0.10 4.51 -11.94
C GLN A 115 0.17 4.37 -13.45
N LEU A 116 -0.93 3.93 -14.05
CA LEU A 116 -1.06 3.77 -15.50
C LEU A 116 -2.13 4.72 -16.01
N PHE A 117 -1.86 5.44 -17.09
CA PHE A 117 -2.75 6.44 -17.67
C PHE A 117 -3.00 6.18 -19.15
N ASP A 118 -4.16 6.62 -19.63
CA ASP A 118 -4.50 6.62 -21.06
C ASP A 118 -3.96 7.85 -21.79
N GLN A 119 -4.22 7.93 -23.10
CA GLN A 119 -3.79 9.04 -23.96
C GLN A 119 -4.35 10.41 -23.52
N ASN A 120 -5.49 10.42 -22.83
CA ASN A 120 -6.12 11.63 -22.31
C ASN A 120 -5.63 12.01 -20.90
N GLY A 121 -4.67 11.25 -20.35
CA GLY A 121 -4.19 11.42 -18.98
C GLY A 121 -5.15 10.89 -17.91
N LYS A 122 -6.18 10.13 -18.29
CA LYS A 122 -7.10 9.51 -17.32
C LYS A 122 -6.41 8.30 -16.67
N LEU A 123 -6.50 8.22 -15.34
CA LEU A 123 -5.95 7.11 -14.57
C LEU A 123 -6.69 5.81 -14.91
N LEU A 124 -6.00 4.88 -15.58
CA LEU A 124 -6.51 3.54 -15.88
C LEU A 124 -6.51 2.68 -14.63
N THR A 125 -5.38 2.63 -13.91
CA THR A 125 -5.27 1.84 -12.68
C THR A 125 -4.08 2.27 -11.82
N THR A 126 -4.08 1.81 -10.58
CA THR A 126 -2.99 2.00 -9.61
C THR A 126 -2.58 0.64 -9.06
N ILE A 127 -1.27 0.39 -9.03
CA ILE A 127 -0.63 -0.78 -8.47
C ILE A 127 0.23 -0.31 -7.30
N HIS A 128 -0.12 -0.75 -6.09
CA HIS A 128 0.58 -0.36 -4.87
C HIS A 128 0.85 -1.61 -4.03
N PRO A 129 1.96 -2.31 -4.27
CA PRO A 129 2.36 -3.48 -3.50
C PRO A 129 2.79 -3.09 -2.07
N GLN A 130 2.53 -3.98 -1.13
CA GLN A 130 2.89 -3.83 0.28
C GLN A 130 4.21 -4.53 0.61
N ASN A 131 4.46 -5.70 0.01
CA ASN A 131 5.54 -6.62 0.42
C ASN A 131 6.67 -6.76 -0.60
N ASP A 132 6.45 -6.34 -1.85
CA ASP A 132 7.47 -6.36 -2.89
C ASP A 132 7.48 -5.00 -3.59
N MET A 133 8.45 -4.15 -3.22
CA MET A 133 8.54 -2.77 -3.72
C MET A 133 9.12 -2.72 -5.15
N ASN A 134 9.86 -3.76 -5.56
CA ASN A 134 10.53 -3.79 -6.86
C ASN A 134 9.63 -4.28 -7.99
N VAL A 135 8.56 -5.03 -7.65
CA VAL A 135 7.61 -5.57 -8.63
C VAL A 135 7.01 -4.50 -9.54
N ILE A 136 6.84 -3.26 -9.06
CA ILE A 136 6.30 -2.16 -9.88
C ILE A 136 7.23 -1.79 -11.03
N PHE A 137 8.54 -1.85 -10.81
CA PHE A 137 9.53 -1.59 -11.85
C PHE A 137 9.57 -2.73 -12.86
N SER A 138 9.47 -3.98 -12.39
CA SER A 138 9.40 -5.17 -13.26
C SER A 138 8.15 -5.15 -14.15
N ILE A 139 6.98 -4.83 -13.58
CA ILE A 139 5.72 -4.72 -14.33
C ILE A 139 5.83 -3.62 -15.39
N ALA A 140 6.27 -2.42 -15.00
CA ALA A 140 6.40 -1.30 -15.93
C ALA A 140 7.42 -1.60 -17.05
N ASN A 141 8.54 -2.24 -16.73
CA ASN A 141 9.54 -2.61 -17.72
C ASN A 141 8.99 -3.61 -18.76
N ILE A 142 8.21 -4.61 -18.34
CA ILE A 142 7.61 -5.57 -19.28
C ILE A 142 6.58 -4.89 -20.18
N ILE A 143 5.74 -4.00 -19.63
CA ILE A 143 4.79 -3.22 -20.44
C ILE A 143 5.57 -2.32 -21.42
N ALA A 144 6.64 -1.67 -20.96
CA ALA A 144 7.46 -0.78 -21.76
C ALA A 144 8.10 -1.48 -22.96
N GLN A 145 8.66 -2.67 -22.75
CA GLN A 145 9.30 -3.50 -23.79
C GLN A 145 8.33 -3.92 -24.90
N GLN A 146 7.05 -4.10 -24.58
CA GLN A 146 6.04 -4.51 -25.55
C GLN A 146 5.39 -3.33 -26.29
N GLY A 147 5.53 -2.11 -25.78
CA GLY A 147 4.74 -0.98 -26.22
C GLY A 147 5.49 0.23 -26.78
N GLY A 148 6.81 0.13 -26.99
CA GLY A 148 7.58 1.24 -27.57
C GLY A 148 7.67 2.47 -26.66
N PHE A 149 7.80 2.25 -25.35
CA PHE A 149 7.86 3.34 -24.38
C PHE A 149 9.29 3.89 -24.24
N THR A 150 9.41 5.19 -24.05
CA THR A 150 10.64 5.86 -23.62
C THR A 150 10.61 6.05 -22.11
N GLN A 151 11.68 5.66 -21.42
CA GLN A 151 11.82 5.85 -19.98
C GLN A 151 12.55 7.17 -19.67
N LYS A 152 12.01 7.92 -18.71
CA LYS A 152 12.68 9.05 -18.06
C LYS A 152 12.80 8.75 -16.57
N LYS A 153 14.03 8.71 -16.06
CA LYS A 153 14.30 8.59 -14.63
C LYS A 153 14.40 9.97 -13.97
N GLY A 154 14.05 10.03 -12.71
CA GLY A 154 14.18 11.23 -11.89
C GLY A 154 14.25 10.90 -10.41
N THR A 155 14.27 11.96 -9.60
CA THR A 155 14.24 11.85 -8.15
C THR A 155 13.27 12.89 -7.61
N LYS A 156 12.40 12.47 -6.68
CA LYS A 156 11.46 13.37 -6.01
C LYS A 156 11.60 13.23 -4.49
N LYS A 157 11.48 14.34 -3.76
CA LYS A 157 11.40 14.29 -2.29
C LYS A 157 9.98 13.90 -1.88
N ILE A 158 9.85 12.79 -1.16
CA ILE A 158 8.59 12.31 -0.57
C ILE A 158 8.84 12.13 0.93
N PHE A 159 8.09 12.84 1.76
CA PHE A 159 8.31 12.92 3.21
C PHE A 159 9.77 13.29 3.59
N GLY A 160 10.38 14.22 2.85
CA GLY A 160 11.74 14.69 3.07
C GLY A 160 12.85 13.78 2.53
N ASN A 161 12.55 12.52 2.22
CA ASN A 161 13.51 11.56 1.67
C ASN A 161 13.51 11.59 0.13
N PRO A 162 14.68 11.56 -0.52
CA PRO A 162 14.76 11.40 -1.97
C PRO A 162 14.32 9.98 -2.37
N VAL A 163 13.41 9.89 -3.33
CA VAL A 163 12.88 8.63 -3.87
C VAL A 163 13.11 8.64 -5.38
N GLU A 164 13.64 7.54 -5.93
CA GLU A 164 13.77 7.35 -7.37
C GLU A 164 12.37 7.29 -8.01
N THR A 165 12.17 8.10 -9.04
CA THR A 165 10.96 8.10 -9.86
C THR A 165 11.29 7.64 -11.27
N SER A 166 10.33 7.00 -11.92
CA SER A 166 10.42 6.63 -13.32
C SER A 166 9.11 6.95 -14.02
N SER A 167 9.21 7.62 -15.16
CA SER A 167 8.08 7.87 -16.05
C SER A 167 8.33 7.16 -17.37
N TYR A 168 7.30 6.55 -17.93
CA TYR A 168 7.33 5.94 -19.25
C TYR A 168 6.27 6.61 -20.10
N PHE A 169 6.63 6.98 -21.33
CA PHE A 169 5.71 7.57 -22.30
C PHE A 169 5.82 6.83 -23.62
N ARG A 170 4.67 6.46 -24.19
CA ARG A 170 4.59 5.85 -25.51
C ARG A 170 4.76 6.94 -26.57
N GLN A 171 5.64 6.68 -27.54
CA GLN A 171 5.83 7.55 -28.72
C GLN A 171 4.70 7.39 -29.73
#